data_AF-A0A534Q1M4-F1
#
_entry.id   AF-A0A534Q1M4-F1
#
_cell.length_a   1.000
_cell.length_b   1.000
_cell.length_c   1.000
_cell.angle_alpha   90.00
_cell.angle_beta   90.00
_cell.angle_gamma   90.00
#
_symmetry.space_group_name_H-M   'P 1'
#
loop_
_entity.id
_entity.type
_entity.pdbx_description
1 polymer ?
#
loop_
_entity_poly.entity_id
_entity_poly.type
_entity_poly.pdbx_seq_one_letter_code
_entity_poly.pdbx_strand_id
1 'polypeptide(L)'
;MAARWLTPAEAARKLGVSESTVWRFLRREQLPSVKLGGRRRIPASAVGQLVRPLRPVKAEDIPPLTLESPLFALAGRFRSRTAGPGASDKHRHLGAKH
;
A
#
# COMPACT_ATOMS: atom_id res chain seq x y z
N MET A 1 -13.53 9.86 -25.78
CA MET A 1 -13.69 10.06 -24.31
C MET A 1 -12.73 11.14 -23.86
N ALA A 2 -13.22 12.22 -23.24
CA ALA A 2 -12.34 13.27 -22.73
C ALA A 2 -11.42 12.69 -21.64
N ALA A 3 -10.11 12.86 -21.80
CA ALA A 3 -9.14 12.42 -20.80
C ALA A 3 -9.34 13.25 -19.52
N ARG A 4 -9.99 12.66 -18.50
CA ARG A 4 -10.11 13.29 -17.20
C ARG A 4 -8.74 13.27 -16.52
N TRP A 5 -8.20 14.44 -16.23
CA TRP A 5 -6.93 14.61 -15.53
C TRP A 5 -7.15 14.82 -14.04
N LEU A 6 -6.32 14.20 -13.22
CA LEU A 6 -6.34 14.31 -11.77
C LEU A 6 -5.07 14.99 -11.28
N THR A 7 -5.19 15.79 -10.24
CA THR A 7 -4.08 16.24 -9.40
C THR A 7 -3.55 15.08 -8.55
N PRO A 8 -2.30 15.17 -8.04
CA PRO A 8 -1.78 14.20 -7.08
C PRO A 8 -2.69 14.00 -5.85
N ALA A 9 -3.27 15.09 -5.34
CA ALA A 9 -4.21 15.05 -4.22
C ALA A 9 -5.52 14.31 -4.56
N GLU A 10 -6.09 14.53 -5.75
CA GLU A 10 -7.28 13.80 -6.21
C GLU A 10 -6.98 12.32 -6.44
N ALA A 11 -5.82 12.00 -7.03
CA ALA A 11 -5.38 10.62 -7.20
C ALA A 11 -5.21 9.93 -5.85
N ALA A 12 -4.66 10.63 -4.85
CA ALA A 12 -4.49 10.11 -3.49
C ALA A 12 -5.83 9.73 -2.85
N ARG A 13 -6.82 10.63 -2.92
CA ARG A 13 -8.19 10.35 -2.45
C ARG A 13 -8.80 9.16 -3.17
N LYS A 14 -8.63 9.07 -4.49
CA LYS A 14 -9.18 7.97 -5.29
C LYS A 14 -8.51 6.62 -4.99
N LEU A 15 -7.24 6.64 -4.61
CA LEU A 15 -6.45 5.45 -4.25
C LEU A 15 -6.58 5.07 -2.77
N GLY A 16 -7.14 5.93 -1.92
CA GLY A 16 -7.16 5.71 -0.47
C GLY A 16 -5.77 5.75 0.18
N VAL A 17 -4.82 6.48 -0.39
CA VAL A 17 -3.44 6.60 0.10
C VAL A 17 -3.08 8.06 0.43
N SER A 18 -1.97 8.26 1.14
CA SER A 18 -1.45 9.61 1.36
C SER A 18 -0.92 10.24 0.06
N GLU A 19 -0.98 11.57 -0.03
CA GLU A 19 -0.43 12.29 -1.18
C GLU A 19 1.07 12.03 -1.39
N SER A 20 1.83 11.89 -0.29
CA SER A 20 3.25 11.51 -0.34
C SER A 20 3.48 10.14 -1.00
N THR A 21 2.52 9.21 -0.88
CA THR A 21 2.56 7.91 -1.55
C THR A 21 2.34 8.06 -3.05
N VAL A 22 1.43 8.93 -3.48
CA VAL A 22 1.25 9.26 -4.90
C VAL A 22 2.53 9.87 -5.48
N TRP A 23 3.13 10.84 -4.78
CA TRP A 23 4.42 11.40 -5.20
C TRP A 23 5.52 10.35 -5.29
N ARG A 24 5.51 9.35 -4.40
CA ARG A 24 6.44 8.22 -4.47
C ARG A 24 6.21 7.36 -5.71
N PHE A 25 4.96 7.08 -6.08
CA PHE A 25 4.64 6.37 -7.33
C PHE A 25 5.08 7.14 -8.56
N LEU A 26 4.89 8.46 -8.56
CA LEU A 26 5.34 9.33 -9.65
C LEU A 26 6.86 9.35 -9.80
N ARG A 27 7.61 9.42 -8.69
CA ARG A 27 9.08 9.38 -8.69
C ARG A 27 9.65 8.04 -9.16
N ARG A 28 8.89 6.95 -8.99
CA ARG A 28 9.29 5.60 -9.39
C ARG A 28 8.70 5.18 -10.72
N GLU A 29 8.05 6.10 -11.43
CA GLU A 29 7.42 5.85 -12.73
C GLU A 29 6.35 4.74 -12.69
N GLN A 30 5.81 4.44 -11.50
CA GLN A 30 4.74 3.44 -11.31
C GLN A 30 3.35 3.99 -11.65
N LEU A 31 3.25 5.30 -11.85
CA LEU A 31 2.02 5.99 -12.23
C LEU A 31 2.33 6.99 -13.34
N PRO A 32 1.69 6.90 -14.51
CA PRO A 32 1.94 7.81 -15.62
C PRO A 32 1.48 9.21 -15.25
N SER A 33 2.24 10.22 -15.66
CA SER A 33 1.90 11.61 -15.41
C SER A 33 2.47 12.55 -16.48
N VAL A 34 1.77 13.65 -16.68
CA VAL A 34 2.14 14.70 -17.63
C VAL A 34 2.25 16.04 -16.90
N LYS A 35 3.08 16.95 -17.42
CA LYS A 35 3.15 18.33 -16.93
C LYS A 35 2.24 19.19 -17.80
N LEU A 36 1.16 19.72 -17.23
CA LEU A 36 0.19 20.60 -17.91
C LEU A 36 0.15 21.93 -17.16
N GLY A 37 0.50 23.03 -17.84
CA GLY A 37 0.52 24.38 -17.24
C GLY A 37 1.42 24.48 -16.01
N GLY A 38 2.60 23.84 -16.06
CA GLY A 38 3.55 23.83 -14.93
C GLY A 38 3.21 22.85 -13.80
N ARG A 39 2.00 22.28 -13.79
CA ARG A 39 1.52 21.38 -12.72
C ARG A 39 1.48 19.94 -13.20
N ARG A 40 1.71 19.00 -12.27
CA ARG A 40 1.62 17.57 -12.57
C ARG A 40 0.16 17.13 -12.67
N ARG A 41 -0.15 16.32 -13.68
CA ARG A 41 -1.48 15.73 -13.92
C ARG A 41 -1.35 14.25 -14.21
N ILE A 42 -2.30 13.49 -13.69
CA ILE A 42 -2.35 12.04 -13.79
C ILE A 42 -3.62 11.68 -14.57
N PRO A 43 -3.56 10.86 -15.62
CA PRO A 43 -4.76 10.43 -16.33
C PRO A 43 -5.62 9.56 -15.40
N ALA A 44 -6.92 9.87 -15.31
CA ALA A 44 -7.84 9.20 -14.39
C ALA A 44 -8.00 7.69 -14.67
N SER A 45 -7.76 7.27 -15.92
CA SER A 45 -7.75 5.87 -16.34
C SER A 45 -6.62 5.08 -15.68
N ALA A 46 -5.41 5.65 -15.62
CA ALA A 46 -4.25 5.00 -15.00
C ALA A 46 -4.41 4.83 -13.48
N VAL A 47 -5.05 5.80 -12.81
CA VAL A 47 -5.38 5.66 -11.39
C VAL A 47 -6.35 4.50 -11.16
N GLY A 48 -7.33 4.33 -12.04
CA GLY A 48 -8.29 3.21 -11.95
C GLY A 48 -7.66 1.84 -12.15
N GLN A 49 -6.61 1.75 -12.98
CA GLN A 49 -5.90 0.48 -13.23
C GLN A 49 -4.94 0.09 -12.09
N LEU A 50 -4.35 1.07 -11.38
CA LEU A 50 -3.48 0.81 -10.24
C LEU A 50 -4.26 0.29 -9.02
N VAL A 51 -5.54 0.68 -8.92
CA VAL A 51 -6.48 0.05 -8.01
C VAL A 51 -6.79 -1.34 -8.58
N ARG A 52 -6.00 -2.36 -8.21
CA ARG A 52 -6.64 -3.67 -8.00
C ARG A 52 -7.83 -3.37 -7.08
N PRO A 53 -9.05 -3.79 -7.40
CA PRO A 53 -10.18 -3.58 -6.50
C PRO A 53 -9.81 -4.25 -5.17
N LEU A 54 -9.30 -3.44 -4.24
CA LEU A 54 -9.12 -3.83 -2.86
C LEU A 54 -10.56 -3.94 -2.40
N ARG A 55 -11.08 -5.17 -2.38
CA ARG A 55 -12.32 -5.44 -1.67
C ARG A 55 -12.05 -4.92 -0.25
N PRO A 56 -12.76 -3.87 0.22
CA PRO A 56 -12.59 -3.42 1.58
C PRO A 56 -12.88 -4.63 2.46
N VAL A 57 -11.87 -5.08 3.20
CA VAL A 57 -12.00 -6.20 4.13
C VAL A 57 -12.85 -5.67 5.27
N LYS A 58 -14.08 -6.14 5.37
CA LYS A 58 -14.93 -5.80 6.50
C LYS A 58 -14.44 -6.55 7.73
N ALA A 59 -14.80 -6.06 8.92
CA ALA A 59 -14.48 -6.76 10.16
C ALA A 59 -14.99 -8.22 10.13
N GLU A 60 -16.15 -8.47 9.51
CA GLU A 60 -16.72 -9.81 9.32
C GLU A 60 -15.91 -10.72 8.38
N ASP A 61 -15.10 -10.14 7.48
CA ASP A 61 -14.21 -10.90 6.58
C ASP A 61 -12.89 -11.29 7.27
N ILE A 62 -12.58 -10.71 8.44
CA ILE A 62 -11.37 -11.00 9.20
C ILE A 62 -11.67 -12.18 10.14
N PRO A 63 -10.98 -13.34 10.01
CA PRO A 63 -11.19 -14.43 10.94
C PRO A 63 -10.91 -13.97 12.38
N PRO A 64 -11.70 -14.41 13.37
CA PRO A 64 -11.52 -13.99 14.75
C PRO A 64 -10.12 -14.34 15.24
N LEU A 65 -9.43 -13.37 15.84
CA LEU A 65 -8.12 -13.56 16.45
C LEU A 65 -8.29 -14.29 17.79
N THR A 66 -8.27 -15.62 17.74
CA THR A 66 -8.36 -16.50 18.91
C THR A 66 -6.98 -16.95 19.37
N LEU A 67 -6.82 -17.37 20.64
CA LEU A 67 -5.55 -17.89 21.17
C LEU A 67 -5.03 -19.12 20.41
N GLU A 68 -5.94 -19.90 19.82
CA GLU A 68 -5.61 -21.06 18.98
C GLU A 68 -5.10 -20.68 17.59
N SER A 69 -5.14 -19.39 17.23
CA SER A 69 -4.63 -18.94 15.94
C SER A 69 -3.12 -19.19 15.84
N PRO A 70 -2.61 -19.72 14.72
CA PRO A 70 -1.17 -19.99 14.52
C PRO A 70 -0.26 -18.79 14.79
N LEU A 71 -0.82 -17.58 14.68
CA LEU A 71 -0.19 -16.31 14.99
C LEU A 71 0.29 -16.21 16.45
N PHE A 72 -0.46 -16.74 17.42
CA PHE A 72 -0.08 -16.72 18.84
C PHE A 72 0.98 -17.78 19.16
N ALA A 73 0.92 -18.94 18.52
CA ALA A 73 1.99 -19.93 18.58
C ALA A 73 3.32 -19.33 18.07
N LEU A 74 3.26 -18.49 17.03
CA LEU A 74 4.42 -17.77 16.51
C LEU A 74 4.88 -16.64 17.46
N ALA A 75 3.95 -15.89 18.04
CA ALA A 75 4.25 -14.76 18.93
C ALA A 75 4.96 -15.18 20.23
N GLY A 76 4.74 -16.41 20.71
CA GLY A 76 5.46 -16.97 21.86
C GLY A 76 6.85 -17.53 21.52
N ARG A 77 7.02 -18.06 20.31
CA ARG A 77 8.19 -18.85 19.88
C ARG A 77 9.51 -18.07 19.87
N PHE A 78 9.46 -16.74 19.76
CA PHE A 78 10.65 -15.88 19.67
C PHE A 78 10.82 -14.92 20.85
N ARG A 79 9.99 -15.03 21.91
CA ARG A 79 10.07 -14.13 23.09
C ARG A 79 11.18 -14.49 24.08
N SER A 80 11.64 -15.74 24.12
CA SER A 80 12.67 -16.19 25.08
C SER A 80 14.01 -16.44 24.40
N ARG A 81 14.86 -15.41 24.30
CA ARG A 81 16.33 -15.52 24.15
C ARG A 81 16.93 -16.45 23.07
N THR A 82 16.19 -16.85 22.03
CA THR A 82 16.69 -17.79 21.01
C THR A 82 16.34 -17.38 19.58
N ALA A 83 17.38 -17.16 18.77
CA ALA A 83 17.50 -17.48 17.34
C ALA A 83 16.23 -17.40 16.46
N GLY A 84 15.54 -16.26 16.46
CA GLY A 84 14.43 -16.05 15.54
C GLY A 84 14.17 -14.59 15.21
N PRO A 85 13.41 -14.32 14.14
CA PRO A 85 13.27 -12.98 13.59
C PRO A 85 12.53 -12.06 14.57
N GLY A 86 13.20 -10.98 14.95
CA GLY A 86 12.64 -9.91 15.76
C GLY A 86 12.01 -8.79 14.91
N ALA A 87 11.49 -7.77 15.57
CA ALA A 87 10.89 -6.60 14.90
C ALA A 87 11.85 -5.90 13.91
N SER A 88 13.17 -6.02 14.14
CA SER A 88 14.22 -5.49 13.27
C SER A 88 14.39 -6.30 11.97
N ASP A 89 14.07 -7.60 11.98
CA ASP A 89 14.21 -8.51 10.82
C ASP A 89 13.07 -8.38 9.81
N LYS A 90 12.07 -7.54 10.08
CA LYS A 90 10.93 -7.33 9.18
C LYS A 90 11.34 -6.99 7.75
N HIS A 91 12.42 -6.23 7.56
CA HIS A 91 12.91 -5.85 6.23
C HIS A 91 13.56 -7.02 5.49
N ARG A 92 14.04 -8.03 6.21
CA ARG A 92 14.58 -9.27 5.67
C ARG A 92 13.46 -10.19 5.14
N HIS A 93 12.31 -10.21 5.81
CA HIS A 93 11.20 -11.11 5.48
C HIS A 93 10.12 -10.49 4.58
N LEU A 94 9.86 -9.20 4.73
CA LEU A 94 8.83 -8.47 3.96
C LEU A 94 9.39 -7.81 2.69
N GLY A 95 10.69 -8.00 2.42
CA GLY A 95 11.42 -7.31 1.36
C GLY A 95 11.80 -5.88 1.75
N ALA A 96 12.84 -5.36 1.09
CA ALA A 96 13.26 -3.98 1.28
C ALA A 96 12.15 -3.02 0.85
N LYS A 97 12.06 -1.87 1.53
CA LYS A 97 11.24 -0.75 1.05
C LYS A 97 11.89 -0.23 -0.25
N HIS A 98 11.55 -0.84 -1.40
CA HIS A 98 11.75 -0.20 -2.70
C HIS A 98 11.20 1.19 -2.65
#